data_AF-A0AAD6X540-F1
#
_entry.id   AF-A0AAD6X540-F1
#
_cell.length_a   1.000
_cell.length_b   1.000
_cell.length_c   1.000
_cell.angle_alpha   90.00
_cell.angle_beta   90.00
_cell.angle_gamma   90.00
#
_symmetry.space_group_name_H-M   'P 1'
#
loop_
_entity.id
_entity.type
_entity.pdbx_description
1 polymer ?
#
loop_
_entity_poly.entity_id
_entity_poly.type
_entity_poly.pdbx_seq_one_letter_code
_entity_poly.pdbx_strand_id
1 'polypeptide(L)'
;MVPALLLATFSYALLGVVAGAKWEFVQNGTVGIVALEAIIVSPTLAVFFDLAATDRPLMIDGHSAWGALWNLETNQATALEVASDTFCASGALLSNGTMVSVGGNFFPNTSAATNGLMAIRIFEPCANPDGVGCTLFDNSDLVHLAETRWYPSSLRIFDGSLMIVGGIHEATVFFNTDPVNSFEFFPSKDGGIPRPSAFLARTGPVNLFPRVFALPDGKVFMIANNQSIIYDIEANTETVLPDIPNGVRVTNPFDGTATLLPLSPPDYIPEILVCGGTNTSDQLPLANLSSQDPASDQCSRITLTPAGIKKGWEIEHLLEGRVMPEMVLLPNGQVLIINGAQTGYAAFAGVPDAIGNSNADHPAFTPSLYNPSAPLGHRISNQGLPTTDIARMYHSTVTLTPSGNLLLAGSNPNGDVNLTVKYFTEFRVQNLNPPYMSLPRPILSSLPAKIAFNSKFTAHVTIPPNLGASPAIQVALMDLGFSSHGFHSSSRLVWLEATLSADRKTIQISSPPNNRIYPPGPGYIFLTIGDTTSAGVRVMVGSGASPPVPDQGKKN
;
A
#
# COMPACT_ATOMS: atom_id res chain seq x y z
N MET A 1 31.55 5.04 77.09
CA MET A 1 30.53 5.67 76.22
C MET A 1 31.24 6.10 74.96
N VAL A 2 31.04 5.36 73.87
CA VAL A 2 31.72 5.54 72.57
C VAL A 2 30.70 6.19 71.62
N PRO A 3 31.04 7.23 70.83
CA PRO A 3 30.09 7.88 69.96
C PRO A 3 29.83 7.04 68.71
N ALA A 4 28.56 6.96 68.30
CA ALA A 4 28.11 6.24 67.11
C ALA A 4 28.47 7.01 65.84
N LEU A 5 29.14 6.33 64.91
CA LEU A 5 29.45 6.80 63.56
C LEU A 5 28.22 6.55 62.67
N LEU A 6 27.55 7.61 62.19
CA LEU A 6 26.50 7.50 61.16
C LEU A 6 27.16 7.25 59.79
N LEU A 7 26.99 6.05 59.23
CA LEU A 7 27.25 5.78 57.82
C LEU A 7 26.06 6.28 56.98
N ALA A 8 26.31 7.24 56.11
CA ALA A 8 25.37 7.63 55.05
C ALA A 8 25.40 6.57 53.93
N THR A 9 24.32 5.83 53.77
CA THR A 9 24.10 4.93 52.63
C THR A 9 23.69 5.76 51.41
N PHE A 10 24.62 6.01 50.49
CA PHE A 10 24.29 6.46 49.14
C PHE A 10 23.63 5.28 48.39
N SER A 11 22.31 5.35 48.24
CA SER A 11 21.59 4.47 47.31
C SER A 11 21.89 4.95 45.90
N TYR A 12 22.79 4.25 45.20
CA TYR A 12 22.88 4.36 43.75
C TYR A 12 21.58 3.80 43.16
N ALA A 13 20.70 4.68 42.71
CA ALA A 13 19.62 4.29 41.82
C ALA A 13 20.27 3.73 40.55
N LEU A 14 20.22 2.40 40.39
CA LEU A 14 20.45 1.74 39.12
C LEU A 14 19.43 2.33 38.14
N LEU A 15 19.90 3.21 37.26
CA LEU A 15 19.23 3.54 36.01
C LEU A 15 18.94 2.21 35.34
N GLY A 16 17.67 1.78 35.38
CA GLY A 16 17.22 0.66 34.59
C GLY A 16 17.62 0.93 33.15
N VAL A 17 18.45 0.05 32.59
CA VAL A 17 18.77 0.05 31.17
C VAL A 17 17.44 -0.22 30.47
N VAL A 18 16.81 0.84 29.94
CA VAL A 18 15.70 0.69 29.00
C VAL A 18 16.22 -0.21 27.89
N ALA A 19 15.58 -1.35 27.67
CA ALA A 19 15.89 -2.21 26.53
C ALA A 19 15.95 -1.32 25.27
N GLY A 20 17.09 -1.32 24.57
CA GLY A 20 17.35 -0.36 23.50
C GLY A 20 16.24 -0.34 22.45
N ALA A 21 15.81 0.85 22.05
CA ALA A 21 14.84 1.03 20.98
C ALA A 21 15.32 0.31 19.72
N LYS A 22 14.49 -0.61 19.20
CA LYS A 22 14.81 -1.45 18.04
C LYS A 22 13.55 -1.75 17.26
N TRP A 23 13.73 -2.18 16.01
CA TRP A 23 12.64 -2.74 15.24
C TRP A 23 12.21 -4.08 15.84
N GLU A 24 10.91 -4.34 15.89
CA GLU A 24 10.37 -5.55 16.51
C GLU A 24 9.07 -6.02 15.83
N PHE A 25 8.97 -7.32 15.55
CA PHE A 25 7.71 -7.95 15.20
C PHE A 25 6.93 -8.30 16.47
N VAL A 26 5.65 -7.93 16.50
CA VAL A 26 4.71 -8.24 17.58
C VAL A 26 3.50 -8.95 16.99
N GLN A 27 3.19 -10.16 17.46
CA GLN A 27 1.99 -10.89 17.02
C GLN A 27 0.74 -10.31 17.68
N ASN A 28 -0.27 -9.97 16.88
CA ASN A 28 -1.48 -9.26 17.31
C ASN A 28 -2.75 -10.05 17.03
N GLY A 29 -2.76 -11.35 17.32
CA GLY A 29 -3.94 -12.19 17.12
C GLY A 29 -4.16 -12.63 15.67
N THR A 30 -5.41 -12.89 15.32
CA THR A 30 -5.83 -13.46 14.03
C THR A 30 -7.08 -12.75 13.52
N VAL A 31 -7.17 -12.53 12.20
CA VAL A 31 -8.39 -11.95 11.60
C VAL A 31 -9.50 -13.00 11.46
N GLY A 32 -9.13 -14.25 11.16
CA GLY A 32 -10.06 -15.33 10.85
C GLY A 32 -10.53 -15.38 9.38
N ILE A 33 -9.99 -14.49 8.54
CA ILE A 33 -9.99 -14.57 7.06
C ILE A 33 -8.55 -14.37 6.58
N VAL A 34 -8.23 -14.77 5.34
CA VAL A 34 -6.95 -14.37 4.71
C VAL A 34 -7.08 -12.91 4.32
N ALA A 35 -6.58 -12.02 5.18
CA ALA A 35 -6.50 -10.60 4.90
C ALA A 35 -5.48 -10.34 3.77
N LEU A 36 -5.89 -10.55 2.53
CA LEU A 36 -5.04 -10.41 1.34
C LEU A 36 -5.09 -9.01 0.73
N GLU A 37 -6.19 -8.32 0.97
CA GLU A 37 -6.44 -6.93 0.58
C GLU A 37 -6.64 -6.09 1.84
N ALA A 38 -6.00 -4.93 1.93
CA ALA A 38 -6.06 -4.08 3.12
C ALA A 38 -6.14 -2.59 2.81
N ILE A 39 -6.96 -1.88 3.59
CA ILE A 39 -7.00 -0.41 3.57
C ILE A 39 -7.39 0.18 4.93
N ILE A 40 -6.69 1.24 5.34
CA ILE A 40 -7.04 2.02 6.54
C ILE A 40 -8.20 2.97 6.19
N VAL A 41 -9.36 2.77 6.81
CA VAL A 41 -10.58 3.56 6.54
C VAL A 41 -10.86 4.62 7.62
N SER A 42 -10.32 4.43 8.82
CA SER A 42 -10.45 5.37 9.95
C SER A 42 -9.18 5.34 10.82
N PRO A 43 -9.05 6.23 11.82
CA PRO A 43 -7.95 6.19 12.77
C PRO A 43 -7.83 4.87 13.53
N THR A 44 -8.94 4.12 13.68
CA THR A 44 -9.02 2.90 14.49
C THR A 44 -9.34 1.66 13.67
N LEU A 45 -9.74 1.78 12.40
CA LEU A 45 -10.23 0.65 11.61
C LEU A 45 -9.46 0.48 10.30
N ALA A 46 -9.07 -0.77 10.04
CA ALA A 46 -8.74 -1.26 8.72
C ALA A 46 -9.88 -2.15 8.19
N VAL A 47 -10.08 -2.15 6.88
CA VAL A 47 -10.89 -3.16 6.19
C VAL A 47 -9.95 -4.18 5.58
N PHE A 48 -10.29 -5.46 5.74
CA PHE A 48 -9.65 -6.58 5.07
C PHE A 48 -10.63 -7.33 4.20
N PHE A 49 -10.18 -7.78 3.03
CA PHE A 49 -10.91 -8.69 2.16
C PHE A 49 -10.14 -9.99 1.90
N ASP A 50 -10.88 -11.06 1.61
CA ASP A 50 -10.41 -12.41 1.27
C ASP A 50 -11.15 -12.91 0.01
N LEU A 51 -10.78 -14.10 -0.47
CA LEU A 51 -11.59 -14.94 -1.32
C LEU A 51 -12.86 -15.41 -0.62
N ALA A 52 -13.98 -15.28 -1.31
CA ALA A 52 -15.25 -15.87 -0.88
C ALA A 52 -15.19 -17.40 -0.99
N ALA A 53 -15.03 -18.05 0.16
CA ALA A 53 -14.83 -19.49 0.26
C ALA A 53 -15.32 -20.02 1.61
N THR A 54 -15.39 -21.34 1.74
CA THR A 54 -15.70 -22.00 3.01
C THR A 54 -14.47 -22.10 3.93
N ASP A 55 -14.71 -22.57 5.16
CA ASP A 55 -13.68 -22.98 6.13
C ASP A 55 -12.81 -21.85 6.68
N ARG A 56 -13.28 -20.59 6.59
CA ARG A 56 -12.69 -19.47 7.32
C ARG A 56 -13.22 -19.45 8.76
N PRO A 57 -12.35 -19.25 9.77
CA PRO A 57 -12.78 -19.18 11.16
C PRO A 57 -13.75 -18.03 11.48
N LEU A 58 -13.66 -16.89 10.78
CA LEU A 58 -14.55 -15.77 10.99
C LEU A 58 -15.89 -16.03 10.28
N MET A 59 -16.99 -15.96 11.02
CA MET A 59 -18.33 -16.29 10.54
C MET A 59 -19.24 -15.06 10.59
N ILE A 60 -20.17 -14.99 9.66
CA ILE A 60 -21.26 -14.01 9.61
C ILE A 60 -22.50 -14.68 9.01
N ASP A 61 -23.67 -14.45 9.62
CA ASP A 61 -24.98 -14.91 9.12
C ASP A 61 -25.06 -16.36 8.62
N GLY A 62 -24.30 -17.26 9.26
CA GLY A 62 -24.30 -18.70 8.96
C GLY A 62 -23.32 -19.16 7.89
N HIS A 63 -22.46 -18.28 7.36
CA HIS A 63 -21.36 -18.63 6.45
C HIS A 63 -20.03 -18.03 6.89
N SER A 64 -18.94 -18.52 6.28
CA SER A 64 -17.61 -17.92 6.40
C SER A 64 -17.63 -16.50 5.84
N ALA A 65 -17.04 -15.56 6.58
CA ALA A 65 -16.84 -14.20 6.11
C ALA A 65 -15.66 -14.13 5.14
N TRP A 66 -15.72 -13.21 4.19
CA TRP A 66 -14.58 -12.79 3.35
C TRP A 66 -14.35 -11.28 3.39
N GLY A 67 -15.05 -10.58 4.27
CA GLY A 67 -14.76 -9.21 4.70
C GLY A 67 -14.58 -9.16 6.21
N ALA A 68 -13.66 -8.32 6.67
CA ALA A 68 -13.47 -8.05 8.09
C ALA A 68 -13.11 -6.58 8.36
N LEU A 69 -13.60 -6.06 9.47
CA LEU A 69 -13.11 -4.85 10.11
C LEU A 69 -12.09 -5.25 11.17
N TRP A 70 -10.88 -4.70 11.08
CA TRP A 70 -9.85 -4.86 12.08
C TRP A 70 -9.72 -3.60 12.92
N ASN A 71 -9.91 -3.73 14.23
CA ASN A 71 -9.68 -2.64 15.17
C ASN A 71 -8.19 -2.57 15.53
N LEU A 72 -7.56 -1.46 15.15
CA LEU A 72 -6.13 -1.19 15.31
C LEU A 72 -5.71 -0.93 16.76
N GLU A 73 -6.65 -0.63 17.65
CA GLU A 73 -6.41 -0.37 19.06
C GLU A 73 -6.58 -1.63 19.90
N THR A 74 -7.62 -2.43 19.61
CA THR A 74 -7.97 -3.64 20.39
C THR A 74 -7.40 -4.92 19.79
N ASN A 75 -6.91 -4.88 18.54
CA ASN A 75 -6.46 -6.04 17.78
C ASN A 75 -7.55 -7.12 17.66
N GLN A 76 -8.79 -6.69 17.40
CA GLN A 76 -9.94 -7.58 17.22
C GLN A 76 -10.54 -7.43 15.82
N ALA A 77 -10.94 -8.56 15.25
CA ALA A 77 -11.68 -8.61 14.00
C ALA A 77 -13.19 -8.67 14.27
N THR A 78 -13.95 -7.94 13.46
CA THR A 78 -15.41 -8.08 13.34
C THR A 78 -15.72 -8.44 11.90
N ALA A 79 -16.60 -9.42 11.67
CA ALA A 79 -16.99 -9.78 10.31
C ALA A 79 -17.71 -8.62 9.62
N LEU A 80 -17.42 -8.42 8.34
CA LEU A 80 -18.07 -7.45 7.47
C LEU A 80 -18.81 -8.22 6.39
N GLU A 81 -20.10 -7.94 6.25
CA GLU A 81 -20.91 -8.55 5.19
C GLU A 81 -20.51 -7.98 3.84
N VAL A 82 -20.27 -8.88 2.89
CA VAL A 82 -19.84 -8.57 1.52
C VAL A 82 -20.60 -9.56 0.64
N ALA A 83 -21.21 -9.11 -0.46
CA ALA A 83 -22.11 -9.96 -1.24
C ALA A 83 -21.40 -10.64 -2.42
N SER A 84 -20.41 -9.98 -3.02
CA SER A 84 -19.66 -10.47 -4.18
C SER A 84 -18.23 -10.85 -3.80
N ASP A 85 -17.64 -11.75 -4.57
CA ASP A 85 -16.29 -12.25 -4.29
C ASP A 85 -15.20 -11.20 -4.55
N THR A 86 -14.55 -10.75 -3.48
CA THR A 86 -13.52 -9.71 -3.48
C THR A 86 -12.17 -10.17 -4.00
N PHE A 87 -11.95 -11.47 -4.18
CA PHE A 87 -10.63 -11.98 -4.52
C PHE A 87 -10.06 -11.33 -5.78
N CYS A 88 -8.86 -10.73 -5.62
CA CYS A 88 -8.12 -10.07 -6.67
C CYS A 88 -8.78 -8.77 -7.17
N ALA A 89 -9.48 -8.10 -6.27
CA ALA A 89 -9.95 -6.74 -6.46
C ALA A 89 -8.82 -5.72 -6.21
N SER A 90 -9.12 -4.47 -6.52
CA SER A 90 -8.33 -3.31 -6.12
C SER A 90 -9.24 -2.28 -5.45
N GLY A 91 -8.68 -1.24 -4.86
CA GLY A 91 -9.48 -0.17 -4.30
C GLY A 91 -8.70 1.09 -3.98
N ALA A 92 -9.42 2.10 -3.51
CA ALA A 92 -8.87 3.35 -3.01
C ALA A 92 -9.97 4.16 -2.27
N LEU A 93 -9.56 5.27 -1.65
CA LEU A 93 -10.48 6.23 -1.04
C LEU A 93 -10.86 7.33 -2.05
N LEU A 94 -12.13 7.70 -2.14
CA LEU A 94 -12.63 8.87 -2.87
C LEU A 94 -12.34 10.18 -2.11
N SER A 95 -12.61 11.33 -2.75
CA SER A 95 -12.44 12.65 -2.11
C SER A 95 -13.33 12.95 -0.92
N ASN A 96 -14.45 12.23 -0.77
CA ASN A 96 -15.31 12.31 0.41
C ASN A 96 -14.87 11.34 1.52
N GLY A 97 -13.86 10.51 1.27
CA GLY A 97 -13.35 9.50 2.19
C GLY A 97 -14.07 8.14 2.16
N THR A 98 -14.99 7.95 1.22
CA THR A 98 -15.59 6.64 0.93
C THR A 98 -14.53 5.70 0.38
N MET A 99 -14.42 4.51 0.95
CA MET A 99 -13.59 3.43 0.40
C MET A 99 -14.38 2.72 -0.69
N VAL A 100 -13.71 2.48 -1.82
CA VAL A 100 -14.27 1.73 -2.94
C VAL A 100 -13.33 0.58 -3.27
N SER A 101 -13.88 -0.64 -3.35
CA SER A 101 -13.23 -1.82 -3.93
C SER A 101 -13.89 -2.17 -5.27
N VAL A 102 -13.10 -2.55 -6.27
CA VAL A 102 -13.51 -2.73 -7.66
C VAL A 102 -12.99 -4.04 -8.25
N GLY A 103 -13.85 -4.71 -9.02
CA GLY A 103 -13.55 -6.01 -9.62
C GLY A 103 -13.55 -7.12 -8.59
N GLY A 104 -13.04 -8.29 -8.95
CA GLY A 104 -13.03 -9.46 -8.08
C GLY A 104 -13.15 -10.75 -8.89
N ASN A 105 -13.43 -11.86 -8.21
CA ASN A 105 -13.35 -13.18 -8.82
C ASN A 105 -14.67 -13.63 -9.47
N PHE A 106 -14.55 -14.44 -10.52
CA PHE A 106 -15.69 -14.97 -11.28
C PHE A 106 -16.44 -16.04 -10.49
N PHE A 107 -15.70 -17.01 -9.94
CA PHE A 107 -16.24 -18.26 -9.36
C PHE A 107 -16.00 -18.27 -7.86
N PRO A 108 -16.95 -17.80 -7.04
CA PRO A 108 -16.82 -17.92 -5.61
C PRO A 108 -16.77 -19.40 -5.21
N ASN A 109 -15.92 -19.74 -4.25
CA ASN A 109 -15.83 -21.10 -3.69
C ASN A 109 -16.94 -21.36 -2.65
N THR A 110 -18.04 -20.62 -2.74
CA THR A 110 -19.21 -20.72 -1.86
C THR A 110 -20.46 -20.22 -2.59
N SER A 111 -21.60 -20.85 -2.31
CA SER A 111 -22.88 -20.39 -2.84
C SER A 111 -23.41 -19.12 -2.16
N ALA A 112 -22.79 -18.67 -1.07
CA ALA A 112 -23.18 -17.46 -0.35
C ALA A 112 -22.77 -16.17 -1.10
N ALA A 113 -21.81 -16.26 -2.01
CA ALA A 113 -21.25 -15.11 -2.71
C ALA A 113 -21.72 -15.05 -4.18
N THR A 114 -21.71 -13.84 -4.71
CA THR A 114 -21.98 -13.54 -6.12
C THR A 114 -20.70 -13.24 -6.90
N ASN A 115 -20.78 -13.20 -8.22
CA ASN A 115 -19.65 -12.89 -9.09
C ASN A 115 -19.12 -11.47 -8.81
N GLY A 116 -17.81 -11.33 -8.60
CA GLY A 116 -17.15 -10.07 -8.27
C GLY A 116 -16.59 -9.28 -9.45
N LEU A 117 -16.55 -9.83 -10.67
CA LEU A 117 -15.86 -9.20 -11.81
C LEU A 117 -16.36 -7.79 -12.15
N MET A 118 -17.63 -7.50 -11.92
CA MET A 118 -18.26 -6.21 -12.20
C MET A 118 -18.47 -5.37 -10.94
N ALA A 119 -18.07 -5.88 -9.77
CA ALA A 119 -18.47 -5.33 -8.49
C ALA A 119 -17.83 -3.97 -8.24
N ILE A 120 -18.63 -3.07 -7.67
CA ILE A 120 -18.19 -1.85 -7.01
C ILE A 120 -18.72 -1.89 -5.59
N ARG A 121 -17.81 -2.07 -4.64
CA ARG A 121 -18.09 -2.20 -3.20
C ARG A 121 -17.83 -0.89 -2.52
N ILE A 122 -18.81 -0.35 -1.80
CA ILE A 122 -18.78 1.01 -1.26
C ILE A 122 -18.88 0.93 0.26
N PHE A 123 -17.81 1.32 0.94
CA PHE A 123 -17.79 1.50 2.40
C PHE A 123 -17.72 2.99 2.71
N GLU A 124 -18.83 3.56 3.14
CA GLU A 124 -18.91 4.98 3.50
C GLU A 124 -18.09 5.28 4.77
N PRO A 125 -17.63 6.53 4.96
CA PRO A 125 -16.90 6.92 6.15
C PRO A 125 -17.67 6.56 7.43
N CYS A 126 -17.16 5.57 8.16
CA CYS A 126 -17.73 5.17 9.44
C CYS A 126 -16.96 5.82 10.60
N ALA A 127 -17.68 6.56 11.44
CA ALA A 127 -17.08 7.29 12.58
C ALA A 127 -17.03 6.47 13.88
N ASN A 128 -17.70 5.31 13.92
CA ASN A 128 -17.69 4.46 15.11
C ASN A 128 -16.31 3.81 15.27
N PRO A 129 -15.59 4.04 16.38
CA PRO A 129 -14.22 3.54 16.54
C PRO A 129 -14.15 2.00 16.62
N ASP A 130 -15.24 1.36 17.03
CA ASP A 130 -15.35 -0.10 17.18
C ASP A 130 -15.96 -0.78 15.94
N GLY A 131 -16.30 -0.02 14.89
CA GLY A 131 -16.91 -0.58 13.69
C GLY A 131 -18.40 -0.86 13.80
N VAL A 132 -19.04 -0.57 14.95
CA VAL A 132 -20.45 -0.89 15.19
C VAL A 132 -21.35 -0.11 14.23
N GLY A 133 -22.14 -0.85 13.44
CA GLY A 133 -23.05 -0.29 12.44
C GLY A 133 -22.38 0.15 11.14
N CYS A 134 -21.07 -0.04 11.00
CA CYS A 134 -20.41 0.15 9.72
C CYS A 134 -20.82 -0.97 8.76
N THR A 135 -21.34 -0.62 7.59
CA THR A 135 -21.77 -1.57 6.57
C THR A 135 -21.09 -1.27 5.25
N LEU A 136 -21.07 -2.27 4.38
CA LEU A 136 -20.57 -2.15 3.03
C LEU A 136 -21.74 -2.36 2.06
N PHE A 137 -21.87 -1.47 1.08
CA PHE A 137 -22.80 -1.65 -0.02
C PHE A 137 -22.13 -2.48 -1.12
N ASP A 138 -22.79 -3.55 -1.55
CA ASP A 138 -22.31 -4.47 -2.58
C ASP A 138 -23.49 -5.01 -3.38
N ASN A 139 -23.82 -4.34 -4.48
CA ASN A 139 -24.90 -4.76 -5.37
C ASN A 139 -24.60 -4.32 -6.80
N SER A 140 -24.11 -5.27 -7.60
CA SER A 140 -23.73 -5.05 -9.00
C SER A 140 -24.92 -4.77 -9.93
N ASP A 141 -26.17 -5.06 -9.53
CA ASP A 141 -27.35 -4.68 -10.33
C ASP A 141 -27.62 -3.17 -10.28
N LEU A 142 -27.09 -2.47 -9.27
CA LEU A 142 -27.30 -1.05 -9.04
C LEU A 142 -26.08 -0.20 -9.39
N VAL A 143 -24.88 -0.69 -9.04
CA VAL A 143 -23.62 0.00 -9.29
C VAL A 143 -22.57 -1.03 -9.71
N HIS A 144 -22.05 -0.88 -10.92
CA HIS A 144 -21.12 -1.83 -11.52
C HIS A 144 -20.07 -1.14 -12.39
N LEU A 145 -18.98 -1.86 -12.66
CA LEU A 145 -17.99 -1.52 -13.67
C LEU A 145 -18.58 -1.56 -15.08
N ALA A 146 -17.98 -0.87 -16.03
CA ALA A 146 -18.36 -0.96 -17.44
C ALA A 146 -17.85 -2.25 -18.09
N GLU A 147 -16.74 -2.81 -17.59
CA GLU A 147 -16.16 -4.07 -18.05
C GLU A 147 -15.86 -5.02 -16.89
N THR A 148 -15.86 -6.33 -17.17
CA THR A 148 -15.44 -7.34 -16.20
C THR A 148 -13.95 -7.20 -15.93
N ARG A 149 -13.56 -7.17 -14.65
CA ARG A 149 -12.16 -7.01 -14.25
C ARG A 149 -11.79 -7.93 -13.09
N TRP A 150 -10.91 -8.88 -13.37
CA TRP A 150 -10.09 -9.57 -12.38
C TRP A 150 -8.67 -8.99 -12.42
N TYR A 151 -8.02 -8.81 -11.27
CA TYR A 151 -6.70 -8.15 -11.16
C TYR A 151 -6.58 -6.72 -11.76
N PRO A 152 -7.59 -5.82 -11.65
CA PRO A 152 -7.42 -4.43 -12.07
C PRO A 152 -6.52 -3.68 -11.09
N SER A 153 -5.90 -2.58 -11.53
CA SER A 153 -5.38 -1.57 -10.60
C SER A 153 -6.35 -0.40 -10.49
N SER A 154 -6.35 0.30 -9.37
CA SER A 154 -7.13 1.53 -9.20
C SER A 154 -6.33 2.61 -8.48
N LEU A 155 -6.62 3.87 -8.76
CA LEU A 155 -6.00 5.00 -8.05
C LEU A 155 -6.93 6.21 -7.95
N ARG A 156 -6.80 6.96 -6.85
CA ARG A 156 -7.44 8.27 -6.73
C ARG A 156 -6.70 9.32 -7.58
N ILE A 157 -7.42 9.98 -8.49
CA ILE A 157 -6.88 11.02 -9.38
C ILE A 157 -7.20 12.43 -8.87
N PHE A 158 -6.66 13.45 -9.56
CA PHE A 158 -6.62 14.85 -9.08
C PHE A 158 -7.98 15.49 -8.79
N ASP A 159 -9.09 14.94 -9.28
CA ASP A 159 -10.43 15.44 -9.00
C ASP A 159 -11.14 14.71 -7.85
N GLY A 160 -10.51 13.65 -7.31
CA GLY A 160 -11.05 12.84 -6.22
C GLY A 160 -11.69 11.53 -6.63
N SER A 161 -11.91 11.29 -7.93
CA SER A 161 -12.48 10.04 -8.43
C SER A 161 -11.43 8.93 -8.49
N LEU A 162 -11.86 7.69 -8.71
CA LEU A 162 -10.98 6.60 -9.08
C LEU A 162 -10.83 6.51 -10.58
N MET A 163 -9.62 6.22 -11.03
CA MET A 163 -9.33 5.64 -12.33
C MET A 163 -9.03 4.15 -12.11
N ILE A 164 -9.60 3.30 -12.95
CA ILE A 164 -9.54 1.83 -12.87
C ILE A 164 -8.88 1.34 -14.15
N VAL A 165 -7.86 0.50 -14.02
CA VAL A 165 -6.87 0.26 -15.06
C VAL A 165 -6.68 -1.24 -15.25
N GLY A 166 -6.95 -1.71 -16.48
CA GLY A 166 -6.62 -3.06 -16.90
C GLY A 166 -7.35 -4.16 -16.15
N GLY A 167 -6.68 -5.31 -16.06
CA GLY A 167 -7.23 -6.57 -15.56
C GLY A 167 -7.38 -7.60 -16.69
N ILE A 168 -8.13 -8.64 -16.39
CA ILE A 168 -8.52 -9.72 -17.32
C ILE A 168 -10.03 -9.96 -17.21
N HIS A 169 -10.67 -10.29 -18.33
CA HIS A 169 -12.12 -10.55 -18.38
C HIS A 169 -12.53 -11.90 -17.78
N GLU A 170 -11.59 -12.84 -17.72
CA GLU A 170 -11.80 -14.25 -17.37
C GLU A 170 -10.78 -14.77 -16.32
N ALA A 171 -11.04 -15.96 -15.80
CA ALA A 171 -10.09 -16.65 -14.93
C ALA A 171 -8.91 -17.21 -15.75
N THR A 172 -7.71 -17.10 -15.19
CA THR A 172 -6.46 -17.65 -15.73
C THR A 172 -5.65 -18.29 -14.62
N VAL A 173 -4.87 -19.31 -14.96
CA VAL A 173 -3.94 -19.95 -14.03
C VAL A 173 -2.73 -19.05 -13.75
N PHE A 174 -2.31 -18.25 -14.75
CA PHE A 174 -1.04 -17.54 -14.66
C PHE A 174 -0.96 -16.30 -15.57
N PHE A 175 -0.97 -16.48 -16.89
CA PHE A 175 -0.80 -15.40 -17.86
C PHE A 175 -2.11 -14.68 -18.17
N ASN A 176 -2.03 -13.39 -18.49
CA ASN A 176 -3.19 -12.65 -18.98
C ASN A 176 -3.53 -13.07 -20.43
N THR A 177 -4.59 -13.87 -20.59
CA THR A 177 -5.02 -14.44 -21.86
C THR A 177 -6.11 -13.63 -22.56
N ASP A 178 -6.90 -12.85 -21.80
CA ASP A 178 -7.97 -12.00 -22.31
C ASP A 178 -7.94 -10.61 -21.65
N PRO A 179 -6.91 -9.80 -21.97
CA PRO A 179 -6.63 -8.55 -21.26
C PRO A 179 -7.72 -7.49 -21.49
N VAL A 180 -8.15 -6.87 -20.40
CA VAL A 180 -9.00 -5.68 -20.44
C VAL A 180 -8.14 -4.49 -20.86
N ASN A 181 -8.12 -4.16 -22.15
CA ASN A 181 -7.23 -3.12 -22.70
C ASN A 181 -7.82 -1.71 -22.60
N SER A 182 -8.29 -1.34 -21.40
CA SER A 182 -9.01 -0.09 -21.18
C SER A 182 -8.82 0.48 -19.79
N PHE A 183 -9.25 1.73 -19.64
CA PHE A 183 -9.45 2.41 -18.37
C PHE A 183 -10.90 2.86 -18.21
N GLU A 184 -11.41 2.84 -17.00
CA GLU A 184 -12.71 3.43 -16.64
C GLU A 184 -12.62 4.21 -15.33
N PHE A 185 -13.71 4.85 -14.90
CA PHE A 185 -13.69 5.75 -13.74
C PHE A 185 -14.86 5.49 -12.80
N PHE A 186 -14.63 5.76 -11.51
CA PHE A 186 -15.68 5.76 -10.50
C PHE A 186 -15.64 7.03 -9.62
N PRO A 187 -16.73 7.82 -9.51
CA PRO A 187 -17.98 7.71 -10.27
C PRO A 187 -17.75 7.75 -11.79
N SER A 188 -18.70 7.17 -12.54
CA SER A 188 -18.62 7.05 -13.99
C SER A 188 -18.36 8.39 -14.68
N LYS A 189 -17.45 8.38 -15.66
CA LYS A 189 -17.10 9.51 -16.54
C LYS A 189 -17.27 9.09 -18.00
N ASP A 190 -17.19 10.05 -18.92
CA ASP A 190 -17.21 9.81 -20.37
C ASP A 190 -18.47 9.09 -20.83
N GLY A 191 -19.61 9.40 -20.21
CA GLY A 191 -20.88 8.71 -20.46
C GLY A 191 -20.87 7.21 -20.13
N GLY A 192 -19.92 6.74 -19.30
CA GLY A 192 -19.75 5.32 -18.95
C GLY A 192 -19.00 4.50 -19.98
N ILE A 193 -18.31 5.15 -20.93
CA ILE A 193 -17.55 4.47 -21.98
C ILE A 193 -16.08 4.34 -21.54
N PRO A 194 -15.55 3.11 -21.40
CA PRO A 194 -14.13 2.90 -21.14
C PRO A 194 -13.23 3.48 -22.23
N ARG A 195 -12.09 4.03 -21.82
CA ARG A 195 -11.08 4.55 -22.74
C ARG A 195 -10.14 3.42 -23.15
N PRO A 196 -9.87 3.22 -24.45
CA PRO A 196 -8.93 2.19 -24.90
C PRO A 196 -7.49 2.54 -24.49
N SER A 197 -6.68 1.51 -24.27
CA SER A 197 -5.28 1.61 -23.87
C SER A 197 -4.36 0.81 -24.79
N ALA A 198 -3.62 1.52 -25.64
CA ALA A 198 -2.57 0.89 -26.45
C ALA A 198 -1.46 0.29 -25.58
N PHE A 199 -1.22 0.86 -24.39
CA PHE A 199 -0.24 0.37 -23.42
C PHE A 199 -0.58 -1.01 -22.88
N LEU A 200 -1.82 -1.22 -22.44
CA LEU A 200 -2.25 -2.52 -21.93
C LEU A 200 -2.19 -3.58 -23.05
N ALA A 201 -2.56 -3.21 -24.28
CA ALA A 201 -2.54 -4.11 -25.42
C ALA A 201 -1.14 -4.62 -25.79
N ARG A 202 -0.07 -3.84 -25.55
CA ARG A 202 1.32 -4.20 -25.88
C ARG A 202 2.15 -4.75 -24.73
N THR A 203 1.58 -4.83 -23.52
CA THR A 203 2.29 -5.28 -22.31
C THR A 203 1.88 -6.68 -21.83
N GLY A 204 0.88 -7.30 -22.46
CA GLY A 204 0.59 -8.72 -22.24
C GLY A 204 1.79 -9.62 -22.59
N PRO A 205 1.87 -10.83 -22.02
CA PRO A 205 0.87 -11.48 -21.17
C PRO A 205 1.07 -11.23 -19.66
N VAL A 206 2.04 -10.42 -19.25
CA VAL A 206 2.39 -10.15 -17.84
C VAL A 206 2.06 -8.70 -17.49
N ASN A 207 0.78 -8.36 -17.41
CA ASN A 207 0.30 -6.99 -17.21
C ASN A 207 -0.84 -6.85 -16.19
N LEU A 208 -1.08 -7.86 -15.36
CA LEU A 208 -2.09 -7.83 -14.29
C LEU A 208 -1.60 -6.94 -13.13
N PHE A 209 -2.53 -6.23 -12.47
CA PHE A 209 -2.20 -5.17 -11.49
C PHE A 209 -1.09 -4.21 -11.95
N PRO A 210 -1.28 -3.49 -13.07
CA PRO A 210 -0.30 -2.50 -13.54
C PRO A 210 -0.01 -1.49 -12.42
N ARG A 211 1.27 -1.15 -12.19
CA ARG A 211 1.60 -0.21 -11.10
C ARG A 211 1.31 1.21 -11.60
N VAL A 212 0.42 1.92 -10.91
CA VAL A 212 -0.14 3.21 -11.37
C VAL A 212 -0.02 4.29 -10.30
N PHE A 213 0.45 5.48 -10.69
CA PHE A 213 0.63 6.61 -9.77
C PHE A 213 0.16 7.91 -10.41
N ALA A 214 -0.73 8.64 -9.73
CA ALA A 214 -1.10 9.99 -10.12
C ALA A 214 0.11 10.92 -9.95
N LEU A 215 0.35 11.81 -10.91
CA LEU A 215 1.51 12.69 -10.91
C LEU A 215 1.16 14.13 -10.48
N PRO A 216 2.14 14.90 -9.98
CA PRO A 216 2.00 16.31 -9.59
C PRO A 216 1.43 17.26 -10.66
N ASP A 217 1.48 16.88 -11.93
CA ASP A 217 0.93 17.62 -13.07
C ASP A 217 -0.47 17.11 -13.49
N GLY A 218 -1.03 16.14 -12.77
CA GLY A 218 -2.34 15.52 -12.99
C GLY A 218 -2.36 14.42 -14.06
N LYS A 219 -1.19 14.04 -14.62
CA LYS A 219 -1.05 12.84 -15.45
C LYS A 219 -0.93 11.60 -14.57
N VAL A 220 -0.78 10.43 -15.18
CA VAL A 220 -0.60 9.14 -14.50
C VAL A 220 0.64 8.44 -15.04
N PHE A 221 1.58 8.08 -14.18
CA PHE A 221 2.62 7.12 -14.53
C PHE A 221 2.04 5.70 -14.46
N MET A 222 2.33 4.87 -15.45
CA MET A 222 1.95 3.46 -15.44
C MET A 222 3.12 2.58 -15.85
N ILE A 223 3.23 1.40 -15.24
CA ILE A 223 4.19 0.38 -15.60
C ILE A 223 3.58 -1.02 -15.51
N ALA A 224 3.83 -1.81 -16.55
CA ALA A 224 3.33 -3.16 -16.71
C ALA A 224 4.32 -3.95 -17.56
N ASN A 225 4.49 -5.23 -17.22
CA ASN A 225 5.58 -6.04 -17.74
C ASN A 225 6.90 -5.35 -17.42
N ASN A 226 7.68 -4.96 -18.44
CA ASN A 226 8.87 -4.13 -18.33
C ASN A 226 8.73 -2.74 -18.99
N GLN A 227 7.54 -2.36 -19.47
CA GLN A 227 7.32 -1.12 -20.22
C GLN A 227 6.60 -0.08 -19.36
N SER A 228 6.89 1.20 -19.57
CA SER A 228 6.25 2.29 -18.83
C SER A 228 5.78 3.44 -19.72
N ILE A 229 4.76 4.17 -19.24
CA ILE A 229 4.20 5.34 -19.90
C ILE A 229 3.89 6.46 -18.89
N ILE A 230 3.73 7.67 -19.41
CA ILE A 230 2.92 8.72 -18.79
C ILE A 230 1.64 8.89 -19.60
N TYR A 231 0.48 8.68 -18.98
CA TYR A 231 -0.84 8.90 -19.56
C TYR A 231 -1.41 10.25 -19.14
N ASP A 232 -1.80 11.07 -20.11
CA ASP A 232 -2.51 12.32 -19.90
C ASP A 232 -4.02 12.07 -19.93
N ILE A 233 -4.66 12.14 -18.77
CA ILE A 233 -6.10 11.92 -18.60
C ILE A 233 -6.90 12.99 -19.36
N GLU A 234 -6.46 14.24 -19.36
CA GLU A 234 -7.25 15.34 -19.94
C GLU A 234 -7.12 15.35 -21.48
N ALA A 235 -5.94 15.05 -22.00
CA ALA A 235 -5.69 14.97 -23.44
C ALA A 235 -6.03 13.60 -24.05
N ASN A 236 -6.22 12.57 -23.21
CA ASN A 236 -6.38 11.17 -23.61
C ASN A 236 -5.24 10.69 -24.54
N THR A 237 -4.00 10.92 -24.12
CA THR A 237 -2.79 10.52 -24.86
C THR A 237 -1.77 9.84 -23.96
N GLU A 238 -0.91 9.01 -24.54
CA GLU A 238 0.22 8.39 -23.83
C GLU A 238 1.56 8.91 -24.35
N THR A 239 2.54 9.03 -23.45
CA THR A 239 3.95 9.21 -23.77
C THR A 239 4.69 7.97 -23.30
N VAL A 240 5.30 7.25 -24.25
CA VAL A 240 6.12 6.06 -23.96
C VAL A 240 7.44 6.48 -23.30
N LEU A 241 7.83 5.76 -22.27
CA LEU A 241 9.10 5.93 -21.55
C LEU A 241 10.05 4.77 -21.88
N PRO A 242 11.35 4.89 -21.55
CA PRO A 242 12.28 3.77 -21.67
C PRO A 242 11.81 2.55 -20.87
N ASP A 243 12.02 1.36 -21.43
CA ASP A 243 11.76 0.10 -20.73
C ASP A 243 12.69 -0.06 -19.52
N ILE A 244 12.24 -0.85 -18.54
CA ILE A 244 13.08 -1.27 -17.43
C ILE A 244 14.30 -2.03 -17.99
N PRO A 245 15.53 -1.67 -17.59
CA PRO A 245 16.72 -2.36 -18.05
C PRO A 245 16.74 -3.85 -17.68
N ASN A 246 17.55 -4.62 -18.41
CA ASN A 246 17.81 -6.05 -18.17
C ASN A 246 16.59 -6.97 -18.29
N GLY A 247 15.49 -6.49 -18.87
CA GLY A 247 14.28 -7.29 -19.11
C GLY A 247 13.55 -7.70 -17.84
N VAL A 248 13.74 -6.97 -16.73
CA VAL A 248 13.05 -7.21 -15.47
C VAL A 248 11.59 -6.80 -15.59
N ARG A 249 10.69 -7.70 -15.18
CA ARG A 249 9.24 -7.53 -15.25
C ARG A 249 8.63 -7.47 -13.86
N VAL A 250 7.68 -6.57 -13.65
CA VAL A 250 7.36 -6.05 -12.31
C VAL A 250 5.87 -6.05 -11.98
N THR A 251 5.07 -6.77 -12.77
CA THR A 251 3.62 -6.91 -12.58
C THR A 251 3.23 -8.37 -12.56
N ASN A 252 2.06 -8.66 -11.99
CA ASN A 252 1.60 -10.03 -11.85
C ASN A 252 1.48 -10.73 -13.22
N PRO A 253 1.94 -11.99 -13.36
CA PRO A 253 2.41 -12.91 -12.31
C PRO A 253 3.93 -12.93 -12.00
N PHE A 254 4.72 -11.94 -12.46
CA PHE A 254 6.18 -11.87 -12.23
C PHE A 254 6.58 -10.89 -11.11
N ASP A 255 5.72 -9.88 -10.90
CA ASP A 255 5.39 -9.17 -9.67
C ASP A 255 6.51 -8.68 -8.74
N GLY A 256 7.49 -8.01 -9.34
CA GLY A 256 8.13 -6.88 -8.65
C GLY A 256 7.10 -5.85 -8.16
N THR A 257 7.56 -4.76 -7.57
CA THR A 257 6.70 -3.68 -7.11
C THR A 257 7.26 -2.30 -7.44
N ALA A 258 6.43 -1.27 -7.27
CA ALA A 258 6.81 0.11 -7.50
C ALA A 258 6.23 1.03 -6.42
N THR A 259 6.88 2.18 -6.21
CA THR A 259 6.36 3.27 -5.39
C THR A 259 6.71 4.63 -5.99
N LEU A 260 5.81 5.59 -5.84
CA LEU A 260 6.12 7.01 -6.01
C LEU A 260 6.91 7.47 -4.78
N LEU A 261 8.13 7.97 -4.98
CA LEU A 261 8.96 8.50 -3.91
C LEU A 261 8.40 9.84 -3.39
N PRO A 262 8.76 10.25 -2.15
CA PRO A 262 8.25 11.47 -1.53
C PRO A 262 8.30 12.72 -2.40
N LEU A 263 7.17 13.41 -2.52
CA LEU A 263 7.07 14.67 -3.26
C LEU A 263 7.47 15.84 -2.34
N SER A 264 8.49 16.61 -2.76
CA SER A 264 9.07 17.68 -1.95
C SER A 264 8.82 19.07 -2.57
N PRO A 265 8.41 20.10 -1.80
CA PRO A 265 8.40 21.47 -2.28
C PRO A 265 9.82 21.97 -2.62
N PRO A 266 9.95 23.02 -3.46
CA PRO A 266 8.87 23.73 -4.14
C PRO A 266 8.40 23.05 -5.44
N ASP A 267 9.21 22.16 -6.02
CA ASP A 267 9.03 21.68 -7.40
C ASP A 267 8.21 20.39 -7.48
N TYR A 268 8.11 19.63 -6.39
CA TYR A 268 7.41 18.35 -6.31
C TYR A 268 7.80 17.39 -7.43
N ILE A 269 9.09 17.30 -7.76
CA ILE A 269 9.58 16.45 -8.84
C ILE A 269 9.26 14.98 -8.51
N PRO A 270 8.47 14.28 -9.35
CA PRO A 270 8.13 12.89 -9.11
C PRO A 270 9.26 11.95 -9.54
N GLU A 271 9.51 10.95 -8.70
CA GLU A 271 10.45 9.87 -8.97
C GLU A 271 9.79 8.53 -8.66
N ILE A 272 9.95 7.56 -9.55
CA ILE A 272 9.41 6.21 -9.36
C ILE A 272 10.57 5.27 -9.04
N LEU A 273 10.43 4.51 -7.96
CA LEU A 273 11.28 3.37 -7.64
C LEU A 273 10.54 2.09 -8.01
N VAL A 274 11.19 1.18 -8.70
CA VAL A 274 10.66 -0.13 -9.07
C VAL A 274 11.67 -1.19 -8.61
N CYS A 275 11.25 -2.22 -7.89
CA CYS A 275 12.16 -3.20 -7.33
C CYS A 275 11.64 -4.64 -7.47
N GLY A 276 12.56 -5.58 -7.65
CA GLY A 276 12.27 -7.00 -7.66
C GLY A 276 11.59 -7.49 -8.94
N GLY A 277 10.92 -8.62 -8.82
CA GLY A 277 10.31 -9.32 -9.94
C GLY A 277 11.26 -10.35 -10.54
N THR A 278 11.20 -10.54 -11.85
CA THR A 278 12.10 -11.49 -12.53
C THR A 278 12.42 -11.06 -13.96
N ASN A 279 13.57 -11.49 -14.46
CA ASN A 279 13.96 -11.36 -15.86
C ASN A 279 13.68 -12.62 -16.69
N THR A 280 13.01 -13.64 -16.12
CA THR A 280 12.52 -14.78 -16.88
C THR A 280 11.71 -14.31 -18.09
N SER A 281 11.89 -14.97 -19.24
CA SER A 281 11.15 -14.60 -20.45
C SER A 281 9.67 -14.95 -20.31
N ASP A 282 8.80 -13.97 -20.56
CA ASP A 282 7.34 -14.14 -20.66
C ASP A 282 6.90 -14.86 -21.95
N GLN A 283 7.85 -15.25 -22.81
CA GLN A 283 7.62 -16.12 -23.96
C GLN A 283 7.74 -17.61 -23.62
N LEU A 284 8.22 -17.94 -22.41
CA LEU A 284 8.28 -19.33 -21.97
C LEU A 284 6.86 -19.84 -21.67
N PRO A 285 6.53 -21.07 -22.10
CA PRO A 285 5.29 -21.70 -21.67
C PRO A 285 5.35 -21.96 -20.16
N LEU A 286 4.19 -21.92 -19.51
CA LEU A 286 4.06 -22.14 -18.06
C LEU A 286 4.73 -23.43 -17.59
N ALA A 287 4.70 -24.50 -18.40
CA ALA A 287 5.33 -25.78 -18.09
C ALA A 287 6.87 -25.75 -18.01
N ASN A 288 7.50 -24.64 -18.42
CA ASN A 288 8.95 -24.46 -18.36
C ASN A 288 9.38 -23.46 -17.27
N LEU A 289 8.41 -22.91 -16.52
CA LEU A 289 8.68 -22.09 -15.35
C LEU A 289 8.85 -22.99 -14.13
N SER A 290 9.60 -22.53 -13.13
CA SER A 290 9.87 -23.27 -11.91
C SER A 290 9.66 -22.40 -10.67
N SER A 291 9.21 -23.01 -9.58
CA SER A 291 9.18 -22.36 -8.25
C SER A 291 10.57 -21.95 -7.74
N GLN A 292 11.62 -22.41 -8.42
CA GLN A 292 13.03 -22.17 -8.12
C GLN A 292 13.68 -21.16 -9.07
N ASP A 293 12.95 -20.61 -10.04
CA ASP A 293 13.48 -19.56 -10.91
C ASP A 293 13.89 -18.34 -10.06
N PRO A 294 15.11 -17.80 -10.21
CA PRO A 294 15.61 -16.77 -9.32
C PRO A 294 14.85 -15.45 -9.52
N ALA A 295 14.51 -14.83 -8.39
CA ALA A 295 14.00 -13.47 -8.40
C ALA A 295 15.12 -12.46 -8.73
N SER A 296 14.75 -11.35 -9.35
CA SER A 296 15.65 -10.23 -9.58
C SER A 296 15.89 -9.46 -8.28
N ASP A 297 17.13 -9.03 -8.05
CA ASP A 297 17.50 -8.07 -7.01
C ASP A 297 17.44 -6.62 -7.53
N GLN A 298 17.09 -6.40 -8.81
CA GLN A 298 17.17 -5.08 -9.42
C GLN A 298 16.16 -4.11 -8.81
N CYS A 299 16.65 -2.92 -8.46
CA CYS A 299 15.87 -1.72 -8.24
C CYS A 299 16.20 -0.70 -9.33
N SER A 300 15.18 -0.13 -9.98
CA SER A 300 15.30 0.87 -11.02
C SER A 300 14.56 2.14 -10.59
N ARG A 301 15.26 3.27 -10.57
CA ARG A 301 14.71 4.58 -10.25
C ARG A 301 14.69 5.48 -11.48
N ILE A 302 13.59 6.18 -11.72
CA ILE A 302 13.48 7.18 -12.79
C ILE A 302 12.93 8.49 -12.25
N THR A 303 13.52 9.61 -12.68
CA THR A 303 13.02 10.96 -12.41
C THR A 303 12.17 11.43 -13.58
N LEU A 304 10.91 11.82 -13.36
CA LEU A 304 9.98 12.14 -14.46
C LEU A 304 10.01 13.62 -14.84
N THR A 305 11.21 14.16 -15.07
CA THR A 305 11.42 15.42 -15.78
C THR A 305 11.87 15.13 -17.21
N PRO A 306 11.79 16.08 -18.16
CA PRO A 306 12.31 15.86 -19.51
C PRO A 306 13.79 15.41 -19.52
N ALA A 307 14.61 15.98 -18.63
CA ALA A 307 16.01 15.59 -18.49
C ALA A 307 16.18 14.21 -17.83
N GLY A 308 15.38 13.90 -16.80
CA GLY A 308 15.41 12.61 -16.11
C GLY A 308 14.94 11.45 -17.01
N ILE A 309 13.86 11.65 -17.77
CA ILE A 309 13.37 10.68 -18.76
C ILE A 309 14.43 10.43 -19.83
N LYS A 310 15.12 11.47 -20.30
CA LYS A 310 16.23 11.33 -21.27
C LYS A 310 17.43 10.58 -20.68
N LYS A 311 17.71 10.75 -19.38
CA LYS A 311 18.76 10.00 -18.67
C LYS A 311 18.39 8.50 -18.53
N GLY A 312 17.10 8.21 -18.38
CA GLY A 312 16.58 6.85 -18.23
C GLY A 312 16.68 6.34 -16.80
N TRP A 313 16.53 5.03 -16.64
CA TRP A 313 16.53 4.34 -15.35
C TRP A 313 17.93 4.27 -14.72
N GLU A 314 18.02 4.62 -13.45
CA GLU A 314 19.20 4.41 -12.60
C GLU A 314 19.03 3.10 -11.81
N ILE A 315 20.00 2.21 -11.94
CA ILE A 315 19.94 0.87 -11.35
C ILE A 315 20.70 0.83 -10.02
N GLU A 316 20.09 0.22 -9.02
CA GLU A 316 20.70 -0.26 -7.77
C GLU A 316 20.16 -1.65 -7.44
N HIS A 317 20.66 -2.30 -6.38
CA HIS A 317 20.31 -3.68 -6.06
C HIS A 317 19.80 -3.82 -4.62
N LEU A 318 18.75 -4.63 -4.48
CA LEU A 318 18.30 -5.21 -3.22
C LEU A 318 19.42 -6.08 -2.62
N LEU A 319 19.30 -6.38 -1.33
CA LEU A 319 20.24 -7.27 -0.63
C LEU A 319 20.07 -8.75 -1.02
N GLU A 320 18.88 -9.08 -1.53
CA GLU A 320 18.53 -10.37 -2.10
C GLU A 320 17.50 -10.18 -3.22
N GLY A 321 17.44 -11.14 -4.15
CA GLY A 321 16.37 -11.19 -5.15
C GLY A 321 15.00 -11.32 -4.48
N ARG A 322 13.98 -10.64 -5.01
CA ARG A 322 12.64 -10.65 -4.39
C ARG A 322 11.50 -10.56 -5.41
N VAL A 323 10.64 -11.57 -5.44
CA VAL A 323 9.27 -11.52 -6.02
C VAL A 323 8.26 -11.29 -4.90
N MET A 324 7.09 -10.74 -5.23
CA MET A 324 6.10 -10.27 -4.26
C MET A 324 6.63 -9.29 -3.19
N PRO A 325 7.63 -8.40 -3.46
CA PRO A 325 7.95 -7.36 -2.50
C PRO A 325 6.76 -6.42 -2.32
N GLU A 326 6.55 -5.93 -1.10
CA GLU A 326 5.73 -4.76 -0.83
C GLU A 326 6.64 -3.59 -0.45
N MET A 327 6.31 -2.39 -0.95
CA MET A 327 7.01 -1.15 -0.65
C MET A 327 6.09 -0.17 0.07
N VAL A 328 6.42 0.15 1.33
CA VAL A 328 5.63 1.04 2.19
C VAL A 328 6.40 2.32 2.47
N LEU A 329 5.82 3.47 2.12
CA LEU A 329 6.35 4.78 2.50
C LEU A 329 6.25 4.94 4.03
N LEU A 330 7.35 5.36 4.67
CA LEU A 330 7.40 5.69 6.08
C LEU A 330 7.29 7.20 6.28
N PRO A 331 6.78 7.68 7.44
CA PRO A 331 6.64 9.12 7.70
C PRO A 331 7.92 9.96 7.70
N ASN A 332 9.10 9.32 7.74
CA ASN A 332 10.41 9.95 7.62
C ASN A 332 10.93 9.98 6.17
N GLY A 333 10.15 9.49 5.20
CA GLY A 333 10.48 9.45 3.78
C GLY A 333 11.28 8.23 3.33
N GLN A 334 11.66 7.33 4.24
CA GLN A 334 12.21 6.03 3.86
C GLN A 334 11.11 5.12 3.28
N VAL A 335 11.51 4.10 2.53
CA VAL A 335 10.60 3.06 2.05
C VAL A 335 10.99 1.73 2.71
N LEU A 336 10.05 1.08 3.37
CA LEU A 336 10.22 -0.29 3.84
C LEU A 336 9.94 -1.25 2.68
N ILE A 337 10.87 -2.17 2.42
CA ILE A 337 10.74 -3.28 1.47
C ILE A 337 10.58 -4.56 2.28
N ILE A 338 9.45 -5.24 2.17
CA ILE A 338 9.07 -6.38 3.02
C ILE A 338 8.25 -7.42 2.24
N ASN A 339 8.02 -8.60 2.84
CA ASN A 339 7.27 -9.72 2.27
C ASN A 339 7.85 -10.30 0.98
N GLY A 340 7.31 -11.44 0.54
CA GLY A 340 7.70 -12.09 -0.69
C GLY A 340 8.80 -13.14 -0.55
N ALA A 341 9.35 -13.52 -1.69
CA ALA A 341 10.11 -14.75 -1.88
C ALA A 341 11.33 -14.51 -2.79
N GLN A 342 12.38 -15.32 -2.63
CA GLN A 342 13.62 -15.18 -3.42
C GLN A 342 13.58 -15.97 -4.73
N THR A 343 12.62 -16.88 -4.90
CA THR A 343 12.44 -17.65 -6.15
C THR A 343 10.97 -17.83 -6.50
N GLY A 344 10.69 -18.02 -7.80
CA GLY A 344 9.37 -18.34 -8.35
C GLY A 344 8.51 -17.12 -8.69
N TYR A 345 7.19 -17.22 -8.49
CA TYR A 345 6.18 -16.31 -9.08
C TYR A 345 4.96 -16.07 -8.19
N ALA A 346 4.27 -14.94 -8.34
CA ALA A 346 2.98 -14.66 -7.67
C ALA A 346 1.78 -15.34 -8.32
N ALA A 347 1.71 -16.64 -8.12
CA ALA A 347 0.54 -17.44 -8.40
C ALA A 347 0.55 -18.70 -7.52
N PHE A 348 -0.45 -19.54 -7.68
CA PHE A 348 -0.51 -20.86 -7.06
C PHE A 348 -0.88 -21.92 -8.10
N ALA A 349 -0.49 -23.16 -7.85
CA ALA A 349 -0.82 -24.37 -8.62
C ALA A 349 -0.58 -24.23 -10.15
N GLY A 350 0.40 -23.43 -10.55
CA GLY A 350 0.67 -23.12 -11.96
C GLY A 350 1.95 -23.75 -12.50
N VAL A 351 3.04 -23.73 -11.71
CA VAL A 351 4.33 -24.29 -12.14
C VAL A 351 4.42 -25.80 -11.86
N PRO A 352 5.21 -26.58 -12.63
CA PRO A 352 5.27 -28.05 -12.49
C PRO A 352 5.81 -28.54 -11.14
N ASP A 353 6.64 -27.73 -10.48
CA ASP A 353 7.35 -28.05 -9.24
C ASP A 353 6.91 -27.15 -8.08
N ALA A 354 5.61 -26.86 -7.99
CA ALA A 354 5.04 -26.06 -6.92
C ALA A 354 5.37 -26.65 -5.53
N ILE A 355 5.60 -25.76 -4.56
CA ILE A 355 5.87 -26.14 -3.17
C ILE A 355 4.55 -26.19 -2.40
N GLY A 356 3.96 -27.38 -2.33
CA GLY A 356 2.53 -27.50 -2.05
C GLY A 356 1.76 -26.93 -3.24
N ASN A 357 1.04 -25.83 -3.04
CA ASN A 357 0.44 -25.08 -4.15
C ASN A 357 1.23 -23.80 -4.49
N SER A 358 2.28 -23.45 -3.75
CA SER A 358 3.01 -22.20 -4.00
C SER A 358 3.86 -22.29 -5.26
N ASN A 359 3.71 -21.31 -6.17
CA ASN A 359 4.62 -21.16 -7.32
C ASN A 359 5.93 -20.44 -6.94
N ALA A 360 6.18 -20.24 -5.64
CA ALA A 360 7.36 -19.57 -5.11
C ALA A 360 7.92 -20.31 -3.88
N ASP A 361 9.21 -20.13 -3.62
CA ASP A 361 9.94 -20.71 -2.48
C ASP A 361 10.95 -19.69 -1.90
N HIS A 362 11.66 -20.06 -0.84
CA HIS A 362 12.68 -19.23 -0.19
C HIS A 362 12.14 -17.87 0.29
N PRO A 363 11.27 -17.83 1.32
CA PRO A 363 10.68 -16.59 1.81
C PRO A 363 11.75 -15.60 2.25
N ALA A 364 11.53 -14.32 1.93
CA ALA A 364 12.44 -13.25 2.28
C ALA A 364 12.05 -12.65 3.65
N PHE A 365 12.47 -13.32 4.71
CA PHE A 365 12.05 -13.08 6.10
C PHE A 365 12.54 -11.78 6.75
N THR A 366 13.63 -11.21 6.26
CA THR A 366 14.20 -9.96 6.79
C THR A 366 13.78 -8.81 5.87
N PRO A 367 13.13 -7.75 6.38
CA PRO A 367 12.84 -6.57 5.57
C PRO A 367 14.12 -5.78 5.24
N SER A 368 14.00 -4.80 4.35
CA SER A 368 15.04 -3.80 4.07
C SER A 368 14.46 -2.38 4.11
N LEU A 369 15.27 -1.39 4.47
CA LEU A 369 14.95 0.03 4.34
C LEU A 369 15.66 0.62 3.13
N TYR A 370 14.91 1.34 2.31
CA TYR A 370 15.41 2.21 1.26
C TYR A 370 15.40 3.67 1.74
N ASN A 371 16.53 4.36 1.66
CA ASN A 371 16.66 5.78 1.92
C ASN A 371 16.84 6.55 0.59
N PRO A 372 15.80 7.25 0.10
CA PRO A 372 15.86 7.95 -1.19
C PRO A 372 16.94 9.03 -1.28
N SER A 373 17.35 9.59 -0.14
CA SER A 373 18.32 10.70 -0.05
C SER A 373 19.76 10.23 0.08
N ALA A 374 20.00 8.93 0.34
CA ALA A 374 21.36 8.41 0.40
C ALA A 374 21.98 8.33 -1.01
N PRO A 375 23.33 8.34 -1.12
CA PRO A 375 24.01 8.13 -2.39
C PRO A 375 23.64 6.78 -3.02
N LEU A 376 23.65 6.72 -4.35
CA LEU A 376 23.46 5.48 -5.11
C LEU A 376 24.41 4.38 -4.60
N GLY A 377 23.88 3.16 -4.41
CA GLY A 377 24.64 2.03 -3.85
C GLY A 377 24.68 1.97 -2.32
N HIS A 378 24.16 3.00 -1.63
CA HIS A 378 24.07 3.05 -0.16
C HIS A 378 22.64 3.29 0.34
N ARG A 379 21.63 3.15 -0.53
CA ARG A 379 20.24 3.43 -0.18
C ARG A 379 19.55 2.28 0.54
N ILE A 380 19.99 1.04 0.34
CA ILE A 380 19.31 -0.15 0.86
C ILE A 380 20.11 -0.76 2.02
N SER A 381 19.45 -1.05 3.13
CA SER A 381 20.04 -1.72 4.30
C SER A 381 18.99 -2.48 5.09
N ASN A 382 19.35 -3.66 5.61
CA ASN A 382 18.56 -4.40 6.60
C ASN A 382 19.14 -4.28 8.02
N GLN A 383 20.13 -3.41 8.23
CA GLN A 383 20.78 -3.26 9.51
C GLN A 383 19.78 -2.83 10.60
N GLY A 384 19.67 -3.64 11.65
CA GLY A 384 18.78 -3.39 12.78
C GLY A 384 17.32 -3.80 12.56
N LEU A 385 16.96 -4.33 11.38
CA LEU A 385 15.65 -4.91 11.12
C LEU A 385 15.59 -6.37 11.61
N PRO A 386 14.46 -6.80 12.21
CA PRO A 386 14.28 -8.16 12.68
C PRO A 386 13.93 -9.11 11.54
N THR A 387 14.08 -10.41 11.81
CA THR A 387 13.62 -11.50 10.94
C THR A 387 12.33 -12.08 11.53
N THR A 388 11.29 -12.26 10.70
CA THR A 388 10.06 -12.97 11.10
C THR A 388 10.20 -14.47 10.79
N ASP A 389 9.41 -15.32 11.45
CA ASP A 389 9.28 -16.74 11.14
C ASP A 389 8.03 -17.05 10.29
N ILE A 390 7.23 -16.01 9.97
CA ILE A 390 6.03 -16.13 9.14
C ILE A 390 6.39 -15.85 7.68
N ALA A 391 6.19 -16.84 6.82
CA ALA A 391 6.38 -16.69 5.38
C ALA A 391 5.19 -15.91 4.76
N ARG A 392 5.38 -14.61 4.55
CA ARG A 392 4.40 -13.74 3.86
C ARG A 392 4.64 -13.82 2.35
N MET A 393 4.07 -14.86 1.73
CA MET A 393 4.17 -15.17 0.30
C MET A 393 3.01 -14.53 -0.48
N TYR A 394 2.55 -15.16 -1.57
CA TYR A 394 1.40 -14.70 -2.35
C TYR A 394 0.16 -14.52 -1.46
N HIS A 395 -0.64 -13.49 -1.78
CA HIS A 395 -1.79 -13.02 -0.99
C HIS A 395 -1.48 -12.55 0.43
N SER A 396 -0.27 -12.04 0.67
CA SER A 396 0.03 -11.25 1.87
C SER A 396 -0.20 -9.76 1.66
N THR A 397 -0.33 -9.04 2.78
CA THR A 397 -0.47 -7.59 2.81
C THR A 397 0.37 -6.99 3.94
N VAL A 398 0.84 -5.77 3.72
CA VAL A 398 1.28 -4.86 4.77
C VAL A 398 0.63 -3.49 4.58
N THR A 399 0.46 -2.71 5.65
CA THR A 399 0.09 -1.30 5.55
C THR A 399 0.64 -0.48 6.72
N LEU A 400 0.97 0.79 6.49
CA LEU A 400 1.30 1.74 7.57
C LEU A 400 0.02 2.09 8.33
N THR A 401 0.06 2.09 9.66
CA THR A 401 -1.09 2.47 10.48
C THR A 401 -1.03 3.94 10.90
N PRO A 402 -2.16 4.53 11.36
CA PRO A 402 -2.16 5.84 12.01
C PRO A 402 -1.24 5.92 13.23
N SER A 403 -0.96 4.79 13.90
CA SER A 403 -0.01 4.76 15.02
C SER A 403 1.44 4.87 14.59
N GLY A 404 1.76 4.72 13.30
CA GLY A 404 3.11 4.79 12.74
C GLY A 404 3.86 3.45 12.68
N ASN A 405 3.26 2.35 13.13
CA ASN A 405 3.79 1.01 12.89
C ASN A 405 3.20 0.39 11.61
N LEU A 406 3.69 -0.78 11.24
CA LEU A 406 3.25 -1.48 10.04
C LEU A 406 2.42 -2.70 10.45
N LEU A 407 1.21 -2.82 9.92
CA LEU A 407 0.30 -3.95 10.12
C LEU A 407 0.50 -4.96 8.99
N LEU A 408 0.81 -6.20 9.31
CA LEU A 408 1.03 -7.30 8.36
C LEU A 408 -0.01 -8.39 8.57
N ALA A 409 -0.58 -8.90 7.48
CA ALA A 409 -1.55 -9.98 7.52
C ALA A 409 -1.51 -10.84 6.24
N GLY A 410 -2.32 -11.90 6.22
CA GLY A 410 -2.48 -12.78 5.07
C GLY A 410 -1.25 -13.60 4.70
N SER A 411 -1.24 -14.03 3.46
CA SER A 411 -0.47 -15.12 2.85
C SER A 411 -1.32 -16.37 2.71
N ASN A 412 -1.64 -16.68 1.47
CA ASN A 412 -2.26 -17.93 1.10
C ASN A 412 -1.89 -18.28 -0.35
N PRO A 413 -0.70 -18.86 -0.59
CA PRO A 413 -0.35 -19.36 -1.91
C PRO A 413 -1.08 -20.68 -2.23
N ASN A 414 -2.40 -20.71 -1.97
CA ASN A 414 -3.31 -21.84 -2.15
C ASN A 414 -4.67 -21.32 -2.66
N GLY A 415 -5.40 -22.15 -3.41
CA GLY A 415 -6.73 -21.79 -3.90
C GLY A 415 -7.84 -21.78 -2.84
N ASP A 416 -7.58 -22.33 -1.64
CA ASP A 416 -8.50 -22.39 -0.50
C ASP A 416 -7.71 -22.46 0.83
N VAL A 417 -8.39 -22.59 1.97
CA VAL A 417 -7.72 -22.87 3.25
C VAL A 417 -6.97 -24.20 3.16
N ASN A 418 -5.66 -24.17 3.39
CA ASN A 418 -4.83 -25.36 3.50
C ASN A 418 -3.84 -25.21 4.65
N LEU A 419 -4.01 -26.03 5.69
CA LEU A 419 -3.19 -25.99 6.91
C LEU A 419 -2.12 -27.09 6.96
N THR A 420 -1.97 -27.88 5.90
CA THR A 420 -1.12 -29.09 5.88
C THR A 420 0.13 -28.99 5.01
N VAL A 421 0.28 -27.90 4.27
CA VAL A 421 1.39 -27.67 3.33
C VAL A 421 2.47 -26.76 3.95
N LYS A 422 3.67 -26.74 3.37
CA LYS A 422 4.80 -25.92 3.85
C LYS A 422 4.43 -24.44 3.96
N TYR A 423 3.75 -23.91 2.93
CA TYR A 423 3.21 -22.54 2.92
C TYR A 423 1.70 -22.59 3.11
N PHE A 424 1.31 -22.85 4.35
CA PHE A 424 -0.08 -22.94 4.77
C PHE A 424 -0.77 -21.57 4.81
N THR A 425 -2.09 -21.59 4.85
CA THR A 425 -2.94 -20.39 4.97
C THR A 425 -2.69 -19.64 6.28
N GLU A 426 -2.31 -18.37 6.19
CA GLU A 426 -1.90 -17.55 7.34
C GLU A 426 -2.98 -16.54 7.76
N PHE A 427 -3.58 -16.77 8.93
CA PHE A 427 -4.60 -15.88 9.52
C PHE A 427 -4.04 -14.89 10.54
N ARG A 428 -2.79 -15.08 10.98
CA ARG A 428 -2.18 -14.25 12.04
C ARG A 428 -1.83 -12.87 11.52
N VAL A 429 -2.00 -11.91 12.41
CA VAL A 429 -1.61 -10.51 12.22
C VAL A 429 -0.31 -10.26 12.99
N GLN A 430 0.62 -9.54 12.38
CA GLN A 430 1.80 -9.01 13.06
C GLN A 430 1.85 -7.49 12.90
N ASN A 431 2.39 -6.79 13.89
CA ASN A 431 2.90 -5.44 13.70
C ASN A 431 4.41 -5.50 13.58
N LEU A 432 4.99 -4.81 12.61
CA LEU A 432 6.39 -4.41 12.66
C LEU A 432 6.46 -3.01 13.26
N ASN A 433 7.00 -2.93 14.47
CA ASN A 433 7.15 -1.70 15.22
C ASN A 433 8.53 -1.09 14.94
N PRO A 434 8.61 0.16 14.43
CA PRO A 434 9.85 0.91 14.39
C PRO A 434 10.41 1.21 15.79
N PRO A 435 11.73 1.49 15.94
CA PRO A 435 12.37 1.76 17.23
C PRO A 435 11.67 2.82 18.07
N TYR A 436 11.15 3.88 17.43
CA TYR A 436 10.49 4.98 18.12
C TYR A 436 9.18 4.58 18.82
N MET A 437 8.60 3.41 18.53
CA MET A 437 7.37 2.94 19.17
C MET A 437 7.57 2.64 20.66
N SER A 438 8.79 2.35 21.10
CA SER A 438 9.13 2.11 22.51
C SER A 438 9.64 3.36 23.24
N LEU A 439 9.59 4.54 22.60
CA LEU A 439 10.10 5.80 23.14
C LEU A 439 8.97 6.81 23.37
N PRO A 440 9.16 7.84 24.22
CA PRO A 440 8.30 9.01 24.22
C PRO A 440 8.33 9.69 22.83
N ARG A 441 7.14 9.97 22.27
CA ARG A 441 6.97 10.47 20.90
C ARG A 441 6.44 11.90 20.88
N PRO A 442 6.76 12.70 19.84
CA PRO A 442 6.11 13.99 19.67
C PRO A 442 4.62 13.80 19.46
N ILE A 443 3.83 14.74 19.96
CA ILE A 443 2.37 14.75 19.79
C ILE A 443 2.00 15.99 19.00
N LEU A 444 1.31 15.77 17.89
CA LEU A 444 0.70 16.83 17.08
C LEU A 444 -0.80 16.85 17.40
N SER A 445 -1.34 18.02 17.71
CA SER A 445 -2.74 18.16 18.12
C SER A 445 -3.35 19.47 17.60
N SER A 446 -4.67 19.59 17.70
CA SER A 446 -5.42 20.77 17.25
C SER A 446 -5.25 21.11 15.76
N LEU A 447 -5.02 20.10 14.91
CA LEU A 447 -5.11 20.29 13.47
C LEU A 447 -6.57 20.49 13.08
N PRO A 448 -6.85 21.31 12.04
CA PRO A 448 -8.15 21.33 11.41
C PRO A 448 -8.52 19.94 10.87
N ALA A 449 -9.74 19.47 11.12
CA ALA A 449 -10.24 18.23 10.53
C ALA A 449 -10.30 18.29 8.99
N LYS A 450 -10.40 19.50 8.44
CA LYS A 450 -10.37 19.78 7.00
C LYS A 450 -9.36 20.88 6.70
N ILE A 451 -8.50 20.67 5.71
CA ILE A 451 -7.51 21.65 5.27
C ILE A 451 -7.77 22.03 3.81
N ALA A 452 -7.83 23.33 3.52
CA ALA A 452 -7.91 23.84 2.15
C ALA A 452 -6.52 23.77 1.50
N PHE A 453 -6.48 23.67 0.16
CA PHE A 453 -5.22 23.81 -0.58
C PHE A 453 -4.66 25.23 -0.47
N ASN A 454 -3.35 25.37 -0.63
CA ASN A 454 -2.63 26.64 -0.60
C ASN A 454 -2.96 27.52 0.62
N SER A 455 -3.16 26.88 1.78
CA SER A 455 -3.46 27.54 3.05
C SER A 455 -2.37 27.24 4.09
N LYS A 456 -2.33 28.08 5.12
CA LYS A 456 -1.50 27.85 6.30
C LYS A 456 -2.40 27.65 7.51
N PHE A 457 -2.02 26.73 8.38
CA PHE A 457 -2.68 26.50 9.66
C PHE A 457 -1.63 26.27 10.75
N THR A 458 -2.05 26.41 12.00
CA THR A 458 -1.18 26.19 13.16
C THR A 458 -1.70 25.01 13.95
N ALA A 459 -0.79 24.13 14.37
CA ALA A 459 -1.07 23.01 15.24
C ALA A 459 -0.26 23.12 16.53
N HIS A 460 -0.77 22.51 17.60
CA HIS A 460 -0.05 22.39 18.86
C HIS A 460 0.90 21.19 18.81
N VAL A 461 2.12 21.38 19.33
CA VAL A 461 3.15 20.36 19.40
C VAL A 461 3.59 20.17 20.85
N THR A 462 3.62 18.92 21.29
CA THR A 462 4.36 18.51 22.50
C THR A 462 5.59 17.73 22.06
N ILE A 463 6.78 18.20 22.44
CA ILE A 463 8.05 17.55 22.12
C ILE A 463 8.63 16.94 23.39
N PRO A 464 8.84 15.62 23.44
CA PRO A 464 9.53 14.96 24.54
C PRO A 464 10.93 15.53 24.79
N PRO A 465 11.37 15.65 26.06
CA PRO A 465 12.69 16.19 26.41
C PRO A 465 13.87 15.44 25.77
N ASN A 466 13.72 14.15 25.46
CA ASN A 466 14.75 13.31 24.85
C ASN A 466 15.06 13.66 23.38
N LEU A 467 14.22 14.44 22.70
CA LEU A 467 14.41 14.77 21.28
C LEU A 467 15.25 16.04 21.04
N GLY A 468 16.03 16.46 22.04
CA GLY A 468 17.02 17.53 21.92
C GLY A 468 16.45 18.93 21.67
N ALA A 469 17.35 19.93 21.58
CA ALA A 469 16.99 21.35 21.45
C ALA A 469 16.72 21.80 20.00
N SER A 470 17.44 21.25 19.01
CA SER A 470 17.35 21.63 17.59
C SER A 470 17.29 20.44 16.63
N PRO A 471 16.31 19.52 16.76
CA PRO A 471 16.16 18.40 15.85
C PRO A 471 15.67 18.84 14.46
N ALA A 472 16.06 18.10 13.42
CA ALA A 472 15.43 18.21 12.11
C ALA A 472 13.93 17.85 12.24
N ILE A 473 13.07 18.65 11.63
CA ILE A 473 11.62 18.47 11.65
C ILE A 473 11.15 18.18 10.25
N GLN A 474 10.34 17.14 10.13
CA GLN A 474 9.67 16.81 8.88
C GLN A 474 8.18 16.59 9.14
N VAL A 475 7.35 17.13 8.27
CA VAL A 475 5.89 16.97 8.34
C VAL A 475 5.43 16.30 7.06
N ALA A 476 4.97 15.05 7.18
CA ALA A 476 4.51 14.24 6.07
C ALA A 476 2.98 14.22 6.03
N LEU A 477 2.40 14.60 4.89
CA LEU A 477 1.00 14.30 4.55
C LEU A 477 0.97 13.02 3.73
N MET A 478 0.25 12.00 4.21
CA MET A 478 0.27 10.67 3.64
C MET A 478 -1.12 10.17 3.26
N ASP A 479 -1.23 9.60 2.06
CA ASP A 479 -2.24 8.60 1.74
C ASP A 479 -1.60 7.22 1.97
N LEU A 480 -2.24 6.38 2.77
CA LEU A 480 -1.71 5.07 3.17
C LEU A 480 -1.93 4.02 2.07
N GLY A 481 -2.83 4.30 1.13
CA GLY A 481 -3.11 3.45 -0.02
C GLY A 481 -3.93 2.19 0.29
N PHE A 482 -4.15 1.41 -0.76
CA PHE A 482 -4.78 0.09 -0.72
C PHE A 482 -3.71 -0.97 -1.04
N SER A 483 -3.43 -1.88 -0.11
CA SER A 483 -2.46 -2.96 -0.31
C SER A 483 -3.16 -4.19 -0.87
N SER A 484 -2.64 -4.71 -1.99
CA SER A 484 -3.05 -5.97 -2.60
C SER A 484 -1.95 -6.46 -3.55
N HIS A 485 -1.66 -7.77 -3.53
CA HIS A 485 -0.78 -8.44 -4.51
C HIS A 485 0.56 -7.72 -4.76
N GLY A 486 1.24 -7.37 -3.65
CA GLY A 486 2.55 -6.73 -3.69
C GLY A 486 2.52 -5.22 -3.99
N PHE A 487 1.36 -4.58 -4.07
CA PHE A 487 1.25 -3.19 -4.50
C PHE A 487 0.34 -2.34 -3.61
N HIS A 488 0.78 -1.10 -3.35
CA HIS A 488 0.07 -0.10 -2.58
C HIS A 488 -0.47 1.01 -3.48
N SER A 489 -1.65 0.78 -4.05
CA SER A 489 -2.27 1.75 -4.94
C SER A 489 -2.67 3.02 -4.18
N SER A 490 -2.62 4.17 -4.84
CA SER A 490 -2.85 5.51 -4.27
C SER A 490 -1.92 5.95 -3.14
N SER A 491 -0.99 5.11 -2.67
CA SER A 491 -0.03 5.51 -1.63
C SER A 491 0.77 6.74 -2.08
N ARG A 492 0.93 7.69 -1.16
CA ARG A 492 1.58 8.98 -1.46
C ARG A 492 2.13 9.59 -0.19
N LEU A 493 3.33 10.17 -0.27
CA LEU A 493 3.89 11.06 0.73
C LEU A 493 4.16 12.42 0.10
N VAL A 494 3.59 13.48 0.68
CA VAL A 494 3.89 14.88 0.34
C VAL A 494 4.52 15.54 1.55
N TRP A 495 5.72 16.09 1.39
CA TRP A 495 6.31 16.93 2.42
C TRP A 495 5.59 18.27 2.48
N LEU A 496 5.22 18.66 3.71
CA LEU A 496 4.63 19.97 3.99
C LEU A 496 5.71 20.91 4.51
N GLU A 497 5.74 22.14 3.99
CA GLU A 497 6.55 23.19 4.61
C GLU A 497 6.01 23.47 6.00
N ALA A 498 6.90 23.48 6.99
CA ALA A 498 6.53 23.68 8.38
C ALA A 498 7.56 24.52 9.12
N THR A 499 7.11 25.30 10.09
CA THR A 499 7.96 26.13 10.95
C THR A 499 7.53 25.97 12.39
N LEU A 500 8.42 25.42 13.22
CA LEU A 500 8.21 25.30 14.66
C LEU A 500 8.40 26.68 15.32
N SER A 501 7.52 27.05 16.23
CA SER A 501 7.65 28.28 17.01
C SER A 501 8.89 28.26 17.91
N ALA A 502 9.41 29.44 18.26
CA ALA A 502 10.58 29.57 19.12
C ALA A 502 10.40 28.93 20.51
N ASP A 503 9.19 28.94 21.05
CA ASP A 503 8.84 28.28 22.31
C ASP A 503 8.56 26.77 22.16
N ARG A 504 8.61 26.25 20.93
CA ARG A 504 8.43 24.85 20.55
C ARG A 504 7.07 24.24 20.91
N LYS A 505 6.05 25.08 21.11
CA LYS A 505 4.69 24.65 21.47
C LYS A 505 3.72 24.61 20.29
N THR A 506 4.08 25.25 19.19
CA THR A 506 3.24 25.32 17.99
C THR A 506 4.05 25.12 16.73
N ILE A 507 3.40 24.63 15.68
CA ILE A 507 3.98 24.48 14.36
C ILE A 507 3.03 25.08 13.33
N GLN A 508 3.52 26.00 12.51
CA GLN A 508 2.81 26.51 11.35
C GLN A 508 3.10 25.59 10.17
N ILE A 509 2.07 25.11 9.49
CA ILE A 509 2.17 24.16 8.37
C ILE A 509 1.49 24.76 7.13
N SER A 510 2.13 24.66 5.98
CA SER A 510 1.54 24.95 4.67
C SER A 510 0.94 23.67 4.07
N SER A 511 -0.35 23.69 3.75
CA SER A 511 -1.01 22.60 3.01
C SER A 511 -0.47 22.49 1.57
N PRO A 512 -0.67 21.37 0.85
CA PRO A 512 -0.32 21.27 -0.56
C PRO A 512 -0.90 22.42 -1.40
N PRO A 513 -0.21 22.88 -2.46
CA PRO A 513 -0.61 24.06 -3.22
C PRO A 513 -1.86 23.83 -4.08
N ASN A 514 -2.13 22.59 -4.48
CA ASN A 514 -3.29 22.23 -5.30
C ASN A 514 -3.61 20.72 -5.22
N ASN A 515 -4.70 20.34 -5.87
CA ASN A 515 -5.25 18.99 -5.94
C ASN A 515 -4.46 17.99 -6.81
N ARG A 516 -3.46 18.44 -7.57
CA ARG A 516 -2.58 17.57 -8.36
C ARG A 516 -1.37 17.09 -7.54
N ILE A 517 -0.87 17.94 -6.62
CA ILE A 517 0.17 17.55 -5.65
C ILE A 517 -0.35 16.52 -4.64
N TYR A 518 -1.59 16.68 -4.17
CA TYR A 518 -2.28 15.69 -3.36
C TYR A 518 -3.74 15.62 -3.81
N PRO A 519 -4.18 14.50 -4.43
CA PRO A 519 -5.58 14.29 -4.77
C PRO A 519 -6.50 14.56 -3.57
N PRO A 520 -7.62 15.29 -3.76
CA PRO A 520 -8.47 15.68 -2.65
C PRO A 520 -9.05 14.45 -1.97
N GLY A 521 -9.11 14.47 -0.64
CA GLY A 521 -9.61 13.34 0.15
C GLY A 521 -8.88 13.16 1.48
N PRO A 522 -9.17 12.06 2.22
CA PRO A 522 -8.53 11.77 3.49
C PRO A 522 -7.02 11.54 3.33
N GLY A 523 -6.27 11.98 4.34
CA GLY A 523 -4.87 11.68 4.57
C GLY A 523 -4.51 11.74 6.05
N TYR A 524 -3.26 11.41 6.36
CA TYR A 524 -2.71 11.48 7.71
C TYR A 524 -1.49 12.39 7.74
N ILE A 525 -1.44 13.30 8.72
CA ILE A 525 -0.28 14.15 8.97
C ILE A 525 0.54 13.57 10.10
N PHE A 526 1.79 13.24 9.81
CA PHE A 526 2.79 12.79 10.77
C PHE A 526 3.84 13.87 10.99
N LEU A 527 4.30 13.99 12.23
CA LEU A 527 5.43 14.84 12.62
C LEU A 527 6.61 13.96 13.02
N THR A 528 7.71 14.09 12.28
CA THR A 528 8.98 13.41 12.59
C THR A 528 9.97 14.43 13.15
N ILE A 529 10.54 14.11 14.31
CA ILE A 529 11.55 14.92 14.99
C ILE A 529 12.76 14.02 15.23
N GLY A 530 13.86 14.27 14.51
CA GLY A 530 14.99 13.35 14.47
C GLY A 530 14.58 12.02 13.83
N ASP A 531 14.66 10.93 14.59
CA ASP A 531 14.24 9.57 14.21
C ASP A 531 12.88 9.16 14.79
N THR A 532 12.23 10.03 15.54
CA THR A 532 11.01 9.73 16.30
C THR A 532 9.79 10.37 15.64
N THR A 533 8.84 9.53 15.23
CA THR A 533 7.62 9.96 14.53
C THR A 533 6.42 10.00 15.48
N SER A 534 5.54 11.00 15.36
CA SER A 534 4.27 11.08 16.10
C SER A 534 3.25 10.03 15.66
N ALA A 535 2.15 9.86 16.39
CA ALA A 535 0.95 9.30 15.77
C ALA A 535 0.47 10.23 14.64
N GLY A 536 -0.12 9.67 13.60
CA GLY A 536 -0.69 10.38 12.47
C GLY A 536 -2.04 10.97 12.83
N VAL A 537 -2.25 12.25 12.51
CA VAL A 537 -3.55 12.90 12.68
C VAL A 537 -4.29 12.87 11.35
N ARG A 538 -5.48 12.25 11.33
CA ARG A 538 -6.33 12.23 10.14
C ARG A 538 -6.82 13.62 9.79
N VAL A 539 -6.72 13.97 8.51
CA VAL A 539 -7.25 15.22 7.93
C VAL A 539 -7.99 14.92 6.64
N MET A 540 -8.97 15.76 6.31
CA MET A 540 -9.60 15.81 5.00
C MET A 540 -8.96 16.93 4.18
N VAL A 541 -8.28 16.60 3.09
CA VAL A 541 -7.65 17.58 2.19
C VAL A 541 -8.65 18.02 1.12
N GLY A 542 -8.88 19.31 1.01
CA GLY A 542 -9.88 19.88 0.10
C GLY A 542 -11.29 19.92 0.71
N SER A 543 -12.32 19.94 -0.13
CA SER A 543 -13.70 20.19 0.29
C SER A 543 -14.37 19.01 0.98
N GLY A 544 -13.81 17.79 0.92
CA GLY A 544 -14.46 16.57 1.40
C GLY A 544 -15.78 16.22 0.68
N ALA A 545 -16.07 16.89 -0.44
CA ALA A 545 -17.22 16.59 -1.27
C ALA A 545 -16.97 15.32 -2.08
N SER A 546 -18.05 14.65 -2.49
CA SER A 546 -17.97 13.57 -3.45
C SER A 546 -17.30 14.04 -4.75
N PRO A 547 -16.60 13.14 -5.47
CA PRO A 547 -15.94 13.52 -6.72
C PRO A 547 -16.95 14.10 -7.72
N PRO A 548 -16.51 14.99 -8.62
CA PRO A 548 -17.37 15.49 -9.67
C PRO A 548 -17.74 14.34 -10.63
N VAL A 549 -19.06 14.19 -10.83
CA VAL A 549 -19.66 13.30 -11.85
C VAL A 549 -19.67 13.92 -13.28
N PRO A 550 -19.59 15.25 -13.50
CA PRO A 550 -19.51 15.80 -14.86
C PRO A 550 -18.27 15.35 -15.64
N ASP A 551 -18.45 15.15 -16.95
CA ASP A 551 -17.44 14.68 -17.91
C ASP A 551 -16.14 15.52 -17.87
N GLN A 552 -15.02 14.88 -17.52
CA GLN A 552 -13.69 15.44 -17.75
C GLN A 552 -13.20 15.03 -19.14
N GLY A 553 -13.57 15.83 -20.13
CA GLY A 553 -13.18 15.59 -21.53
C GLY A 553 -13.78 16.54 -22.57
N LYS A 554 -14.71 17.42 -22.21
CA LYS A 554 -15.21 18.48 -23.09
C LYS A 554 -14.80 19.86 -22.56
N LYS A 555 -13.72 20.42 -23.10
CA LYS A 555 -13.71 21.86 -23.34
C LYS A 555 -14.58 22.07 -24.59
N ASN A 556 -15.57 22.97 -24.49
CA ASN A 556 -16.25 23.49 -25.67
C ASN A 556 -15.24 24.01 -26.70
#